data_AF-A0A2E0MVR1-F1
#
_entry.id   AF-A0A2E0MVR1-F1
#
_cell.length_a   1.000
_cell.length_b   1.000
_cell.length_c   1.000
_cell.angle_alpha   90.00
_cell.angle_beta   90.00
_cell.angle_gamma   90.00
#
_symmetry.space_group_name_H-M   'P 1'
#
loop_
_entity.id
_entity.type
_entity.pdbx_description
1 polymer ?
#
loop_
_entity_poly.entity_id
_entity_poly.type
_entity_poly.pdbx_seq_one_letter_code
_entity_poly.pdbx_strand_id
1 'polypeptide(L)'
;MQAMMAPLTPPPRGLALASKSSPWSVIWRMIGVVLLLFLIAQTMILSLLGIIEGDAALTILSLICSIPLLLVFFFARRPKLTHVVIATPDDGGTTQHMLPNSRALFTPIPTRFSHHLIKDSPPLEMPPTSTLWIVFSITVITAFLGLLPAMFSDNMFLLLLAVIVGVPAWLFGFSLPVHAWWAFSTRHFQLMTTKIEGENMLIAGMLSTFPALVINSLLFPLLLILIGIESMEPGSIGELLILSVSAPVGEEICKAVFVLSLYKMIDSPKRGFQIGFSVELG
;
A
#
# COMPACT_ATOMS: atom_id res chain seq x y z
N MET A 1 16.70 -29.15 34.84
CA MET A 1 15.39 -28.51 35.04
C MET A 1 15.04 -27.79 33.76
N GLN A 2 14.04 -28.27 33.00
CA GLN A 2 13.49 -27.51 31.88
C GLN A 2 12.97 -26.18 32.43
N ALA A 3 13.51 -25.06 31.94
CA ALA A 3 12.92 -23.76 32.22
C ALA A 3 11.46 -23.84 31.78
N MET A 4 10.51 -23.80 32.73
CA MET A 4 9.10 -23.62 32.40
C MET A 4 9.02 -22.34 31.57
N MET A 5 8.82 -22.48 30.27
CA MET A 5 8.58 -21.32 29.41
C MET A 5 7.28 -20.71 29.87
N ALA A 6 7.35 -19.51 30.45
CA ALA A 6 6.17 -18.79 30.89
C ALA A 6 5.21 -18.65 29.70
N PRO A 7 3.90 -18.91 29.89
CA PRO A 7 2.94 -18.86 28.81
C PRO A 7 2.83 -17.44 28.23
N LEU A 8 2.64 -17.36 26.91
CA LEU A 8 2.38 -16.09 26.24
C LEU A 8 1.05 -15.52 26.72
N THR A 9 1.06 -14.24 27.04
CA THR A 9 -0.11 -13.48 27.51
C THR A 9 -0.43 -12.35 26.53
N PRO A 10 -1.70 -11.95 26.39
CA PRO A 10 -2.06 -10.84 25.50
C PRO A 10 -1.34 -9.56 25.95
N PRO A 11 -0.87 -8.72 25.01
CA PRO A 11 -0.19 -7.48 25.36
C PRO A 11 -1.13 -6.52 26.11
N PRO A 12 -0.61 -5.74 27.07
CA PRO A 12 -1.41 -4.74 27.76
C PRO A 12 -1.91 -3.66 26.78
N ARG A 13 -3.12 -3.15 27.02
CA ARG A 13 -3.73 -2.10 26.18
C ARG A 13 -2.85 -0.85 26.22
N GLY A 14 -2.45 -0.36 25.04
CA GLY A 14 -1.65 0.86 24.90
C GLY A 14 -0.13 0.65 24.91
N LEU A 15 0.38 -0.59 24.92
CA LEU A 15 1.82 -0.82 24.75
C LEU A 15 2.25 -0.47 23.32
N ALA A 16 2.90 0.67 23.14
CA ALA A 16 3.52 1.09 21.89
C ALA A 16 5.03 0.87 21.95
N LEU A 17 5.58 0.13 20.98
CA LEU A 17 7.02 -0.02 20.81
C LEU A 17 7.50 0.98 19.77
N ALA A 18 8.32 1.94 20.21
CA ALA A 18 9.01 2.83 19.29
C ALA A 18 10.28 2.13 18.81
N SER A 19 10.36 1.83 17.51
CA SER A 19 11.59 1.40 16.86
C SER A 19 12.15 2.57 16.06
N LYS A 20 13.47 2.76 16.07
CA LYS A 20 14.11 3.75 15.20
C LYS A 20 13.85 3.39 13.74
N SER A 21 13.11 4.22 13.03
CA SER A 21 12.86 4.07 11.60
C SER A 21 13.42 5.28 10.85
N SER A 22 13.98 5.10 9.66
CA SER A 22 14.35 6.25 8.82
C SER A 22 13.17 6.61 7.91
N PRO A 23 12.77 7.89 7.82
CA PRO A 23 11.63 8.30 7.00
C PRO A 23 11.75 7.86 5.54
N TRP A 24 12.96 7.91 4.97
CA TRP A 24 13.21 7.51 3.59
C TRP A 24 13.12 5.99 3.36
N SER A 25 13.51 5.16 4.34
CA SER A 25 13.37 3.70 4.20
C SER A 25 11.90 3.27 4.14
N VAL A 26 11.02 4.00 4.83
CA VAL A 26 9.58 3.79 4.77
C VAL A 26 9.06 4.07 3.36
N ILE A 27 9.43 5.21 2.78
CA ILE A 27 9.04 5.62 1.42
C ILE A 27 9.46 4.57 0.39
N TRP A 28 10.74 4.16 0.40
CA TRP A 28 11.24 3.15 -0.53
C TRP A 28 10.53 1.80 -0.38
N ARG A 29 10.19 1.39 0.84
CA ARG A 29 9.43 0.15 1.07
C ARG A 29 8.03 0.24 0.50
N MET A 30 7.34 1.37 0.70
CA MET A 30 5.98 1.58 0.20
C MET A 30 5.96 1.65 -1.33
N ILE A 31 6.90 2.36 -1.96
CA ILE A 31 7.09 2.36 -3.43
C ILE A 31 7.29 0.94 -3.95
N GLY A 32 8.10 0.13 -3.28
CA GLY A 32 8.31 -1.27 -3.67
C GLY A 32 7.03 -2.11 -3.64
N VAL A 33 6.17 -1.91 -2.64
CA VAL A 33 4.86 -2.61 -2.56
C VAL A 33 3.91 -2.15 -3.66
N VAL A 34 3.85 -0.84 -3.92
CA VAL A 34 3.04 -0.27 -5.02
C VAL A 34 3.48 -0.82 -6.37
N LEU A 35 4.78 -0.78 -6.65
CA LEU A 35 5.33 -1.30 -7.90
C LEU A 35 5.01 -2.79 -8.07
N LEU A 36 5.15 -3.57 -6.99
CA LEU A 36 4.82 -5.00 -7.01
C LEU A 36 3.33 -5.23 -7.30
N LEU A 37 2.44 -4.48 -6.64
CA LEU A 37 1.00 -4.57 -6.88
C LEU A 37 0.61 -4.12 -8.29
N PHE A 38 1.24 -3.07 -8.82
CA PHE A 38 1.06 -2.65 -10.19
C PHE A 38 1.42 -3.77 -11.17
N LEU A 39 2.58 -4.41 -11.01
CA LEU A 39 2.97 -5.54 -11.88
C LEU A 39 2.02 -6.73 -11.75
N ILE A 40 1.53 -7.02 -10.55
CA ILE A 40 0.49 -8.05 -10.33
C ILE A 40 -0.79 -7.66 -11.08
N ALA A 41 -1.26 -6.42 -10.94
CA ALA A 41 -2.48 -5.96 -11.62
C ALA A 41 -2.34 -6.08 -13.15
N GLN A 42 -1.22 -5.63 -13.72
CA GLN A 42 -0.97 -5.71 -15.17
C GLN A 42 -0.94 -7.16 -15.67
N THR A 43 -0.22 -8.05 -14.98
CA THR A 43 -0.18 -9.48 -15.37
C THR A 43 -1.55 -10.16 -15.21
N MET A 44 -2.34 -9.78 -14.21
CA MET A 44 -3.68 -10.33 -14.03
C MET A 44 -4.67 -9.84 -15.08
N ILE A 45 -4.63 -8.57 -15.45
CA ILE A 45 -5.44 -8.04 -16.55
C ILE A 45 -5.05 -8.69 -17.88
N LEU A 46 -3.75 -8.86 -18.13
CA LEU A 46 -3.29 -9.51 -19.36
C LEU A 46 -3.75 -10.96 -19.45
N SER A 47 -3.77 -11.68 -18.32
CA SER A 47 -4.33 -13.05 -18.28
C SER A 47 -5.83 -13.07 -18.61
N LEU A 48 -6.57 -12.06 -18.16
CA LEU A 48 -8.01 -11.94 -18.40
C LEU A 48 -8.30 -11.57 -19.86
N LEU A 49 -7.51 -10.66 -20.45
CA LEU A 49 -7.57 -10.36 -21.89
C LEU A 49 -7.28 -11.59 -22.74
N GLY A 50 -6.24 -12.37 -22.41
CA GLY A 50 -5.95 -13.62 -23.11
C GLY A 50 -7.10 -14.63 -23.08
N ILE A 51 -7.85 -14.70 -21.98
CA ILE A 51 -9.04 -15.57 -21.87
C ILE A 51 -10.14 -15.09 -22.83
N ILE A 52 -10.37 -13.78 -22.91
CA ILE A 52 -11.43 -13.19 -23.75
C ILE A 52 -11.10 -13.33 -25.23
N GLU A 53 -9.85 -13.09 -25.61
CA GLU A 53 -9.38 -13.21 -26.99
C GLU A 53 -9.19 -14.68 -27.43
N GLY A 54 -9.23 -15.63 -26.49
CA GLY A 54 -8.93 -17.03 -26.74
C GLY A 54 -7.44 -17.32 -26.96
N ASP A 55 -6.56 -16.37 -26.60
CA ASP A 55 -5.11 -16.54 -26.67
C ASP A 55 -4.60 -17.30 -25.43
N ALA A 56 -4.43 -18.61 -25.62
CA ALA A 56 -3.88 -19.49 -24.60
C ALA A 56 -2.42 -19.14 -24.23
N ALA A 57 -1.60 -18.67 -25.18
CA ALA A 57 -0.21 -18.34 -24.91
C ALA A 57 -0.11 -17.09 -24.02
N LEU A 58 -0.88 -16.04 -24.35
CA LEU A 58 -0.95 -14.83 -23.55
C LEU A 58 -1.44 -15.12 -22.13
N THR A 59 -2.49 -15.94 -22.01
CA THR A 59 -3.06 -16.34 -20.72
C THR A 59 -2.03 -17.09 -19.86
N ILE A 60 -1.42 -18.14 -20.41
CA ILE A 60 -0.48 -19.00 -19.68
C ILE A 60 0.77 -18.22 -19.26
N LEU A 61 1.36 -17.44 -20.17
CA LEU A 61 2.55 -16.64 -19.85
C LEU A 61 2.25 -15.61 -18.75
N SER A 62 1.12 -14.93 -18.84
CA SER A 62 0.69 -13.95 -17.83
C SER A 62 0.51 -14.59 -16.46
N LEU A 63 -0.11 -15.77 -16.39
CA LEU A 63 -0.28 -16.52 -15.15
C LEU A 63 1.07 -16.99 -14.57
N ILE A 64 1.96 -17.55 -15.39
CA ILE A 64 3.29 -17.97 -14.96
C ILE A 64 4.09 -16.79 -14.39
N CYS A 65 4.01 -15.61 -15.03
CA CYS A 65 4.66 -14.39 -14.55
C CYS A 65 4.03 -13.85 -13.26
N SER A 66 2.73 -14.03 -13.05
CA SER A 66 2.03 -13.54 -11.84
C SER A 66 2.37 -14.33 -10.58
N ILE A 67 2.62 -15.64 -10.68
CA ILE A 67 2.92 -16.53 -9.54
C ILE A 67 4.11 -16.03 -8.69
N PRO A 68 5.31 -15.79 -9.26
CA PRO A 68 6.44 -15.31 -8.46
C PRO A 68 6.16 -13.94 -7.83
N LEU A 69 5.43 -13.05 -8.52
CA LEU A 69 5.07 -11.73 -7.98
C LEU A 69 4.14 -11.87 -6.76
N LEU A 70 3.12 -12.74 -6.83
CA LEU A 70 2.24 -13.05 -5.71
C LEU A 70 3.01 -13.67 -4.54
N LEU A 71 3.94 -14.60 -4.81
CA LEU A 71 4.79 -15.19 -3.76
C LEU A 71 5.64 -14.14 -3.06
N VAL A 72 6.27 -13.23 -3.81
CA VAL A 72 7.04 -12.11 -3.26
C VAL A 72 6.12 -11.20 -2.43
N PHE A 73 4.90 -10.92 -2.90
CA PHE A 73 3.93 -10.12 -2.17
C PHE A 73 3.57 -10.77 -0.83
N PHE A 74 3.16 -12.04 -0.83
CA PHE A 74 2.81 -12.75 0.42
C PHE A 74 4.00 -12.87 1.38
N PHE A 75 5.21 -13.05 0.84
CA PHE A 75 6.43 -13.08 1.66
C PHE A 75 6.74 -11.73 2.30
N ALA A 76 6.68 -10.64 1.53
CA ALA A 76 6.93 -9.27 2.00
C ALA A 76 5.91 -8.81 3.05
N ARG A 77 4.69 -9.38 3.03
CA ARG A 77 3.59 -9.04 3.94
C ARG A 77 3.60 -9.78 5.27
N ARG A 78 4.55 -10.70 5.50
CA ARG A 78 4.64 -11.42 6.78
C ARG A 78 4.86 -10.43 7.93
N PRO A 79 3.99 -10.41 8.96
CA PRO A 79 4.14 -9.49 10.07
C PRO A 79 5.42 -9.84 10.84
N LYS A 80 6.25 -8.83 11.10
CA LYS A 80 7.37 -8.99 12.03
C LYS A 80 6.82 -9.03 13.45
N LEU A 81 7.16 -10.08 14.18
CA LEU A 81 6.70 -10.30 15.54
C LEU A 81 7.85 -10.02 16.50
N THR A 82 7.64 -9.08 17.40
CA THR A 82 8.60 -8.73 18.46
C THR A 82 8.14 -9.37 19.75
N HIS A 83 9.03 -10.14 20.36
CA HIS A 83 8.82 -10.72 21.68
C HIS A 83 9.21 -9.69 22.75
N VAL A 84 8.25 -9.27 23.56
CA VAL A 84 8.43 -8.32 24.65
C VAL A 84 8.24 -9.04 25.97
N VAL A 85 9.18 -8.83 26.89
CA VAL A 85 9.09 -9.33 28.26
C VAL A 85 8.90 -8.11 29.16
N ILE A 86 7.81 -8.09 29.91
CA ILE A 86 7.50 -7.01 30.86
C ILE A 86 7.65 -7.57 32.28
N ALA A 87 8.35 -6.82 33.13
CA ALA A 87 8.42 -7.08 34.55
C ALA A 87 7.44 -6.14 35.26
N THR A 88 6.46 -6.70 35.96
CA THR A 88 5.48 -5.94 36.76
C THR A 88 5.71 -6.20 38.25
N PRO A 89 5.68 -5.17 39.13
CA PRO A 89 5.75 -5.38 40.57
C PRO A 89 4.61 -6.28 41.05
N ASP A 90 4.92 -7.31 41.83
CA ASP A 90 3.95 -8.25 42.37
C ASP A 90 4.48 -8.77 43.72
N ASP A 91 3.69 -8.64 44.79
CA ASP A 91 4.09 -9.04 46.15
C ASP A 91 4.31 -10.57 46.23
N GLY A 92 3.69 -11.35 45.33
CA GLY A 92 3.92 -12.79 45.17
C GLY A 92 5.01 -13.16 44.15
N GLY A 93 5.72 -12.18 43.60
CA GLY A 93 6.70 -12.37 42.52
C GLY A 93 8.07 -12.86 42.97
N THR A 94 8.99 -13.00 42.02
CA THR A 94 10.40 -13.36 42.27
C THR A 94 11.32 -12.18 41.95
N THR A 95 12.48 -12.12 42.60
CA THR A 95 13.51 -11.10 42.34
C THR A 95 14.50 -11.55 41.28
N GLN A 96 14.59 -12.85 41.01
CA GLN A 96 15.46 -13.43 39.99
C GLN A 96 14.61 -13.99 38.85
N HIS A 97 14.97 -13.58 37.64
CA HIS A 97 14.30 -14.04 36.41
C HIS A 97 15.30 -14.51 35.37
N MET A 98 15.01 -15.63 34.73
CA MET A 98 15.82 -16.17 33.64
C MET A 98 15.35 -15.63 32.30
N LEU A 99 16.26 -15.03 31.53
CA LEU A 99 16.05 -14.55 30.18
C LEU A 99 16.58 -15.58 29.15
N PRO A 100 16.10 -15.51 27.90
CA PRO A 100 16.70 -16.25 26.79
C PRO A 100 18.22 -15.96 26.70
N ASN A 101 19.01 -16.96 26.34
CA ASN A 101 20.49 -16.92 26.29
C ASN A 101 21.20 -16.94 27.65
N SER A 102 20.66 -17.67 28.63
CA SER A 102 21.31 -17.91 29.94
C SER A 102 21.64 -16.63 30.72
N ARG A 103 20.88 -15.56 30.52
CA ARG A 103 21.03 -14.31 31.28
C ARG A 103 20.06 -14.30 32.45
N ALA A 104 20.49 -13.75 33.58
CA ALA A 104 19.65 -13.50 34.74
C ALA A 104 19.36 -12.01 34.85
N LEU A 105 18.09 -11.64 35.00
CA LEU A 105 17.71 -10.31 35.45
C LEU A 105 17.39 -10.38 36.94
N PHE A 106 18.03 -9.53 37.72
CA PHE A 106 17.71 -9.33 39.14
C PHE A 106 16.97 -8.02 39.30
N THR A 107 15.77 -8.05 39.88
CA THR A 107 14.97 -6.88 40.19
C THR A 107 15.07 -6.54 41.68
N PRO A 108 15.14 -5.24 42.04
CA PRO A 108 15.27 -4.81 43.43
C PRO A 108 14.01 -5.08 44.28
N ILE A 109 12.87 -5.27 43.63
CA ILE A 109 11.57 -5.62 44.21
C ILE A 109 11.06 -6.92 43.57
N PRO A 110 10.21 -7.71 44.25
CA PRO A 110 9.60 -8.89 43.65
C PRO A 110 8.75 -8.48 42.45
N THR A 111 8.99 -9.14 41.32
CA THR A 111 8.29 -8.87 40.07
C THR A 111 7.78 -10.14 39.43
N ARG A 112 6.74 -10.03 38.61
CA ARG A 112 6.24 -11.10 37.75
C ARG A 112 6.58 -10.79 36.30
N PHE A 113 7.16 -11.77 35.61
CA PHE A 113 7.46 -11.68 34.18
C PHE A 113 6.24 -12.10 33.36
N SER A 114 5.82 -11.23 32.45
CA SER A 114 4.83 -11.53 31.44
C SER A 114 5.45 -11.45 30.06
N HIS A 115 5.22 -12.50 29.27
CA HIS A 115 5.72 -12.61 27.91
C HIS A 115 4.61 -12.25 26.93
N HIS A 116 4.91 -11.31 26.04
CA HIS A 116 3.97 -10.80 25.05
C HIS A 116 4.60 -10.91 23.66
N LEU A 117 3.78 -11.27 22.69
CA LEU A 117 4.18 -11.30 21.29
C LEU A 117 3.37 -10.24 20.54
N ILE A 118 4.07 -9.24 20.01
CA ILE A 118 3.46 -8.01 19.51
C ILE A 118 3.91 -7.80 18.08
N LYS A 119 3.00 -7.30 17.23
CA LYS A 119 3.37 -6.91 15.87
C LYS A 119 4.26 -5.67 15.93
N ASP A 120 5.38 -5.72 15.24
CA ASP A 120 6.27 -4.58 15.10
C ASP A 120 5.64 -3.55 14.15
N SER A 121 5.00 -2.54 14.72
CA SER A 121 4.29 -1.50 13.98
C SER A 121 4.64 -0.12 14.55
N PRO A 122 5.85 0.39 14.27
CA PRO A 122 6.21 1.73 14.69
C PRO A 122 5.27 2.77 14.06
N PRO A 123 5.10 3.93 14.72
CA PRO A 123 4.47 5.09 14.11
C PRO A 123 5.14 5.44 12.79
N LEU A 124 4.33 5.90 11.83
CA LEU A 124 4.79 6.25 10.51
C LEU A 124 5.49 7.62 10.54
N GLU A 125 6.82 7.60 10.51
CA GLU A 125 7.63 8.81 10.48
C GLU A 125 7.71 9.38 9.06
N MET A 126 7.40 10.67 8.89
CA MET A 126 7.41 11.35 7.58
C MET A 126 8.26 12.60 7.60
N PRO A 127 8.89 12.94 6.46
CA PRO A 127 9.48 14.26 6.28
C PRO A 127 8.39 15.36 6.33
N PRO A 128 8.77 16.63 6.52
CA PRO A 128 7.83 17.73 6.54
C PRO A 128 6.98 17.81 5.25
N THR A 129 5.70 18.13 5.41
CA THR A 129 4.73 18.24 4.30
C THR A 129 5.18 19.22 3.21
N SER A 130 5.81 20.35 3.57
CA SER A 130 6.32 21.33 2.60
C SER A 130 7.42 20.76 1.70
N THR A 131 8.34 19.98 2.25
CA THR A 131 9.40 19.33 1.48
C THR A 131 8.82 18.34 0.48
N LEU A 132 7.80 17.56 0.87
CA LEU A 132 7.13 16.61 -0.02
C LEU A 132 6.45 17.30 -1.21
N TRP A 133 5.72 18.39 -0.97
CA TRP A 133 5.09 19.17 -2.05
C TRP A 133 6.11 19.82 -2.99
N ILE A 134 7.23 20.34 -2.47
CA ILE A 134 8.29 20.91 -3.30
C ILE A 134 8.88 19.83 -4.21
N VAL A 135 9.23 18.66 -3.66
CA VAL A 135 9.77 17.55 -4.45
C VAL A 135 8.76 17.11 -5.50
N PHE A 136 7.48 16.98 -5.14
CA PHE A 136 6.41 16.62 -6.08
C PHE A 136 6.31 17.63 -7.24
N SER A 137 6.25 18.93 -6.94
CA SER A 137 6.16 19.98 -7.97
C SER A 137 7.38 19.98 -8.89
N ILE A 138 8.59 19.80 -8.34
CA ILE A 138 9.82 19.68 -9.14
C ILE A 138 9.74 18.44 -10.04
N THR A 139 9.33 17.29 -9.49
CA THR A 139 9.15 16.06 -10.28
C THR A 139 8.18 16.26 -11.43
N VAL A 140 7.02 16.89 -11.21
CA VAL A 140 6.02 17.15 -12.26
C VAL A 140 6.58 18.07 -13.34
N ILE A 141 7.27 19.16 -12.96
CA ILE A 141 7.88 20.09 -13.92
C ILE A 141 8.98 19.39 -14.72
N THR A 142 9.86 18.63 -14.06
CA THR A 142 10.92 17.87 -14.74
C THR A 142 10.34 16.81 -15.68
N ALA A 143 9.27 16.13 -15.27
CA ALA A 143 8.57 15.16 -16.10
C ALA A 143 7.99 15.83 -17.35
N PHE A 144 7.27 16.94 -17.16
CA PHE A 144 6.69 17.70 -18.27
C PHE A 144 7.76 18.16 -19.26
N LEU A 145 8.83 18.81 -18.77
CA LEU A 145 9.92 19.29 -19.63
C LEU A 145 10.71 18.16 -20.29
N GLY A 146 10.88 17.01 -19.61
CA GLY A 146 11.59 15.86 -20.15
C GLY A 146 10.79 15.06 -21.19
N LEU A 147 9.46 15.05 -21.07
CA LEU A 147 8.55 14.36 -22.01
C LEU A 147 8.16 15.25 -23.21
N LEU A 148 8.19 16.58 -23.06
CA LEU A 148 7.80 17.53 -24.10
C LEU A 148 8.52 17.31 -25.45
N PRO A 149 9.85 17.10 -25.51
CA PRO A 149 10.54 16.87 -26.78
C PRO A 149 10.04 15.62 -27.54
N ALA A 150 9.64 14.57 -26.82
CA ALA A 150 9.14 13.34 -27.42
C ALA A 150 7.74 13.51 -28.05
N MET A 151 7.01 14.57 -27.71
CA MET A 151 5.72 14.89 -28.36
C MET A 151 5.88 15.49 -29.76
N PHE A 152 7.05 16.08 -30.07
CA PHE A 152 7.29 16.78 -31.33
C PHE A 152 8.27 16.04 -32.25
N SER A 153 8.87 14.96 -31.79
CA SER A 153 9.90 14.24 -32.55
C SER A 153 9.99 12.77 -32.14
N ASP A 154 9.97 11.88 -33.14
CA ASP A 154 10.13 10.43 -32.98
C ASP A 154 11.60 9.99 -32.92
N ASN A 155 12.51 10.89 -32.52
CA ASN A 155 13.92 10.55 -32.41
C ASN A 155 14.14 9.53 -31.28
N MET A 156 14.77 8.40 -31.60
CA MET A 156 15.10 7.32 -30.65
C MET A 156 15.78 7.83 -29.37
N PHE A 157 16.68 8.82 -29.47
CA PHE A 157 17.37 9.39 -28.31
C PHE A 157 16.40 10.16 -27.39
N LEU A 158 15.43 10.87 -27.96
CA LEU A 158 14.42 11.61 -27.20
C LEU A 158 13.40 10.66 -26.57
N LEU A 159 13.02 9.59 -27.27
CA LEU A 159 12.18 8.52 -26.72
C LEU A 159 12.86 7.81 -25.55
N LEU A 160 14.16 7.50 -25.66
CA LEU A 160 14.92 6.90 -24.57
C LEU A 160 15.00 7.84 -23.36
N LEU A 161 15.26 9.14 -23.60
CA LEU A 161 15.24 10.15 -22.54
C LEU A 161 13.86 10.23 -21.87
N ALA A 162 12.79 10.21 -22.66
CA ALA A 162 11.42 10.23 -22.16
C ALA A 162 11.11 9.02 -21.26
N VAL A 163 11.60 7.83 -21.59
CA VAL A 163 11.47 6.64 -20.71
C VAL A 163 12.28 6.81 -19.43
N ILE A 164 13.54 7.26 -19.54
CA ILE A 164 14.45 7.46 -18.38
C ILE A 164 13.90 8.49 -17.40
N VAL A 165 13.24 9.55 -17.89
CA VAL A 165 12.62 10.58 -17.05
C VAL A 165 11.23 10.17 -16.59
N GLY A 166 10.42 9.61 -17.50
CA GLY A 166 9.02 9.28 -17.28
C GLY A 166 8.80 8.19 -16.24
N VAL A 167 9.58 7.11 -16.28
CA VAL A 167 9.41 5.99 -15.32
C VAL A 167 9.67 6.43 -13.87
N PRO A 168 10.80 7.10 -13.54
CA PRO A 168 10.99 7.65 -12.20
C PRO A 168 9.95 8.71 -11.84
N ALA A 169 9.62 9.61 -12.76
CA ALA A 169 8.62 10.65 -12.52
C ALA A 169 7.25 10.08 -12.16
N TRP A 170 6.82 9.00 -12.82
CA TRP A 170 5.59 8.30 -12.51
C TRP A 170 5.61 7.69 -11.10
N LEU A 171 6.72 7.03 -10.71
CA LEU A 171 6.87 6.45 -9.36
C LEU A 171 6.83 7.52 -8.25
N PHE A 172 7.51 8.65 -8.46
CA PHE A 172 7.49 9.76 -7.51
C PHE A 172 6.16 10.50 -7.51
N GLY A 173 5.56 10.71 -8.68
CA GLY A 173 4.27 11.38 -8.85
C GLY A 173 3.14 10.65 -8.13
N PHE A 174 3.18 9.33 -8.08
CA PHE A 174 2.21 8.52 -7.35
C PHE A 174 2.46 8.50 -5.83
N SER A 175 3.71 8.33 -5.41
CA SER A 175 4.05 8.13 -3.99
C SER A 175 4.03 9.40 -3.15
N LEU A 176 4.47 10.54 -3.70
CA LEU A 176 4.65 11.77 -2.93
C LEU A 176 3.33 12.38 -2.43
N PRO A 177 2.23 12.43 -3.20
CA PRO A 177 0.94 12.91 -2.70
C PRO A 177 0.41 12.09 -1.53
N VAL A 178 0.51 10.76 -1.58
CA VAL A 178 0.10 9.85 -0.50
C VAL A 178 0.88 10.16 0.79
N HIS A 179 2.20 10.32 0.68
CA HIS A 179 3.03 10.69 1.82
C HIS A 179 2.73 12.11 2.32
N ALA A 180 2.49 13.07 1.43
CA ALA A 180 2.14 14.43 1.81
C ALA A 180 0.82 14.47 2.57
N TRP A 181 -0.17 13.71 2.11
CA TRP A 181 -1.46 13.53 2.77
C TRP A 181 -1.31 12.96 4.17
N TRP A 182 -0.56 11.88 4.33
CA TRP A 182 -0.37 11.28 5.65
C TRP A 182 0.40 12.21 6.60
N ALA A 183 1.41 12.94 6.11
CA ALA A 183 2.13 13.93 6.90
C ALA A 183 1.20 15.07 7.36
N PHE A 184 0.32 15.53 6.47
CA PHE A 184 -0.73 16.50 6.79
C PHE A 184 -1.71 15.95 7.83
N SER A 185 -2.26 14.75 7.62
CA SER A 185 -3.24 14.12 8.50
C SER A 185 -2.71 13.91 9.92
N THR A 186 -1.45 13.49 10.07
CA THR A 186 -0.81 13.32 11.39
C THR A 186 -0.71 14.67 12.12
N ARG A 187 -0.34 15.74 11.42
CA ARG A 187 -0.16 17.08 12.04
C ARG A 187 -1.49 17.79 12.31
N HIS A 188 -2.45 17.69 11.39
CA HIS A 188 -3.68 18.45 11.45
C HIS A 188 -4.81 17.70 12.18
N PHE A 189 -4.93 16.39 11.96
CA PHE A 189 -5.94 15.56 12.64
C PHE A 189 -5.42 14.91 13.92
N GLN A 190 -4.10 14.98 14.20
CA GLN A 190 -3.46 14.36 15.36
C GLN A 190 -3.70 12.83 15.41
N LEU A 191 -3.86 12.22 14.23
CA LEU A 191 -4.05 10.77 14.08
C LEU A 191 -2.70 10.10 13.84
N MET A 192 -2.22 9.37 14.85
CA MET A 192 -1.00 8.57 14.73
C MET A 192 -1.30 7.34 13.87
N THR A 193 -0.70 7.28 12.69
CA THR A 193 -0.85 6.15 11.76
C THR A 193 0.38 5.27 11.87
N THR A 194 0.18 3.98 12.05
CA THR A 194 1.30 3.02 12.05
C THR A 194 1.69 2.64 10.63
N LYS A 195 2.91 2.12 10.48
CA LYS A 195 3.40 1.69 9.17
C LYS A 195 2.53 0.63 8.49
N ILE A 196 1.99 -0.31 9.28
CA ILE A 196 1.13 -1.38 8.76
C ILE A 196 -0.21 -0.82 8.30
N GLU A 197 -0.77 0.13 9.03
CA GLU A 197 -2.04 0.77 8.67
C GLU A 197 -1.90 1.57 7.38
N GLY A 198 -0.85 2.37 7.24
CA GLY A 198 -0.58 3.10 5.99
C GLY A 198 -0.40 2.16 4.80
N GLU A 199 0.34 1.06 4.97
CA GLU A 199 0.46 0.04 3.93
C GLU A 199 -0.87 -0.62 3.58
N ASN A 200 -1.73 -0.91 4.56
CA ASN A 200 -3.05 -1.50 4.29
C ASN A 200 -3.94 -0.54 3.49
N MET A 201 -3.92 0.76 3.81
CA MET A 201 -4.66 1.78 3.06
C MET A 201 -4.17 1.86 1.61
N LEU A 202 -2.85 1.90 1.41
CA LEU A 202 -2.24 1.97 0.07
C LEU A 202 -2.51 0.70 -0.75
N ILE A 203 -2.43 -0.48 -0.13
CA ILE A 203 -2.75 -1.75 -0.79
C ILE A 203 -4.23 -1.78 -1.19
N ALA A 204 -5.12 -1.27 -0.33
CA ALA A 204 -6.55 -1.22 -0.64
C ALA A 204 -6.86 -0.28 -1.82
N GLY A 205 -6.18 0.87 -1.92
CA GLY A 205 -6.23 1.75 -3.10
C GLY A 205 -5.80 1.02 -4.37
N MET A 206 -4.57 0.51 -4.39
CA MET A 206 -4.01 -0.21 -5.54
C MET A 206 -4.84 -1.44 -5.97
N LEU A 207 -5.39 -2.18 -5.01
CA LEU A 207 -6.23 -3.35 -5.31
C LEU A 207 -7.62 -2.94 -5.81
N SER A 208 -8.12 -1.76 -5.46
CA SER A 208 -9.41 -1.25 -5.97
C SER A 208 -9.35 -0.95 -7.47
N THR A 209 -8.17 -0.64 -7.99
CA THR A 209 -7.94 -0.40 -9.42
C THR A 209 -8.17 -1.66 -10.26
N PHE A 210 -7.93 -2.86 -9.72
CA PHE A 210 -8.11 -4.10 -10.48
C PHE A 210 -9.57 -4.33 -10.92
N PRO A 211 -10.57 -4.40 -10.02
CA PRO A 211 -11.97 -4.53 -10.43
C PRO A 211 -12.46 -3.31 -11.22
N ALA A 212 -11.93 -2.10 -10.95
CA ALA A 212 -12.26 -0.91 -11.75
C ALA A 212 -11.82 -1.08 -13.21
N LEU A 213 -10.60 -1.57 -13.46
CA LEU A 213 -10.11 -1.86 -14.80
C LEU A 213 -10.93 -2.95 -15.50
N VAL A 214 -11.37 -3.98 -14.77
CA VAL A 214 -12.28 -5.00 -15.33
C VAL A 214 -13.64 -4.39 -15.70
N ILE A 215 -14.19 -3.51 -14.87
CA ILE A 215 -15.46 -2.83 -15.18
C ILE A 215 -15.30 -1.97 -16.44
N ASN A 216 -14.27 -1.12 -16.45
CA ASN A 216 -14.09 -0.08 -17.47
C ASN A 216 -13.65 -0.64 -18.82
N SER A 217 -12.83 -1.70 -18.82
CA SER A 217 -12.26 -2.25 -20.05
C SER A 217 -13.00 -3.47 -20.58
N LEU A 218 -13.86 -4.12 -19.77
CA LEU A 218 -14.59 -5.32 -20.18
C LEU A 218 -16.10 -5.20 -19.97
N LEU A 219 -16.55 -5.06 -18.72
CA LEU A 219 -17.97 -5.23 -18.39
C LEU A 219 -18.82 -4.11 -18.97
N PHE A 220 -18.33 -2.86 -18.90
CA PHE A 220 -19.06 -1.71 -19.41
C PHE A 220 -19.09 -1.67 -20.94
N PRO A 221 -17.97 -1.89 -21.67
CA PRO A 221 -18.03 -2.07 -23.13
C PRO A 221 -19.00 -3.17 -23.57
N LEU A 222 -19.01 -4.33 -22.88
CA LEU A 222 -19.95 -5.41 -23.17
C LEU A 222 -21.41 -4.98 -22.95
N LEU A 223 -21.67 -4.22 -21.88
CA LEU A 223 -22.99 -3.66 -21.61
C LEU A 223 -23.42 -2.66 -22.69
N LEU A 224 -22.51 -1.81 -23.17
CA LEU A 224 -22.78 -0.87 -24.25
C LEU A 224 -23.16 -1.59 -25.56
N ILE A 225 -22.43 -2.66 -25.90
CA ILE A 225 -22.76 -3.51 -27.07
C ILE A 225 -24.15 -4.12 -26.90
N LEU A 226 -24.48 -4.62 -25.69
CA LEU A 226 -25.78 -5.22 -25.40
C LEU A 226 -26.95 -4.25 -25.58
N ILE A 227 -26.76 -2.95 -25.32
CA ILE A 227 -27.77 -1.90 -25.50
C ILE A 227 -27.74 -1.27 -26.91
N GLY A 228 -26.96 -1.83 -27.83
CA GLY A 228 -26.90 -1.41 -29.24
C GLY A 228 -25.90 -0.29 -29.55
N ILE A 229 -24.98 0.03 -28.62
CA ILE A 229 -23.87 0.96 -28.87
C ILE A 229 -22.63 0.13 -29.23
N GLU A 230 -22.38 -0.03 -30.52
CA GLU A 230 -21.30 -0.87 -31.03
C GLU A 230 -20.01 -0.10 -31.34
N SER A 231 -20.08 1.22 -31.51
CA SER A 231 -18.89 2.04 -31.81
C SER A 231 -18.14 2.42 -30.54
N MET A 232 -16.91 1.90 -30.39
CA MET A 232 -15.95 2.21 -29.32
C MET A 232 -14.70 2.93 -29.82
N GLU A 233 -14.68 3.31 -31.10
CA GLU A 233 -13.54 3.99 -31.70
C GLU A 233 -13.35 5.41 -31.15
N PRO A 234 -12.13 5.98 -31.25
CA PRO A 234 -11.88 7.36 -30.85
C PRO A 234 -12.88 8.35 -31.47
N GLY A 235 -13.54 9.15 -30.64
CA GLY A 235 -14.58 10.11 -31.03
C GLY A 235 -16.01 9.56 -31.09
N SER A 236 -16.22 8.29 -30.72
CA SER A 236 -17.55 7.67 -30.64
C SER A 236 -18.29 7.99 -29.34
N ILE A 237 -19.61 7.77 -29.36
CA ILE A 237 -20.43 7.85 -28.13
C ILE A 237 -20.01 6.77 -27.13
N GLY A 238 -19.60 5.58 -27.59
CA GLY A 238 -19.14 4.51 -26.72
C GLY A 238 -17.89 4.89 -25.94
N GLU A 239 -16.88 5.45 -26.61
CA GLU A 239 -15.67 5.96 -25.95
C GLU A 239 -16.01 7.06 -24.93
N LEU A 240 -16.87 8.02 -25.31
CA LEU A 240 -17.31 9.08 -24.39
C LEU A 240 -17.95 8.50 -23.13
N LEU A 241 -18.85 7.51 -23.25
CA LEU A 241 -19.50 6.89 -22.10
C LEU A 241 -18.53 6.09 -21.23
N ILE A 242 -17.56 5.40 -21.83
CA ILE A 242 -16.50 4.71 -21.08
C ILE A 242 -15.68 5.71 -20.26
N LEU A 243 -15.21 6.79 -20.88
CA LEU A 243 -14.32 7.76 -20.25
C LEU A 243 -15.03 8.69 -19.25
N SER A 244 -16.27 9.07 -19.51
CA SER A 244 -17.00 10.05 -18.67
C SER A 244 -17.93 9.43 -17.63
N VAL A 245 -18.39 8.19 -17.86
CA VAL A 245 -19.33 7.51 -16.94
C VAL A 245 -18.67 6.30 -16.31
N SER A 246 -18.23 5.32 -17.11
CA SER A 246 -17.70 4.08 -16.55
C SER A 246 -16.47 4.34 -15.70
N ALA A 247 -15.48 5.05 -16.25
CA ALA A 247 -14.22 5.26 -15.57
C ALA A 247 -14.39 5.92 -14.19
N PRO A 248 -15.06 7.09 -14.06
CA PRO A 248 -15.27 7.71 -12.76
C PRO A 248 -16.14 6.86 -11.83
N VAL A 249 -17.27 6.33 -12.30
CA VAL A 249 -18.23 5.62 -11.44
C VAL A 249 -17.66 4.27 -10.99
N GLY A 250 -17.06 3.53 -11.91
CA GLY A 250 -16.43 2.23 -11.63
C GLY A 250 -15.28 2.36 -10.65
N GLU A 251 -14.41 3.36 -10.84
CA GLU A 251 -13.29 3.61 -9.93
C GLU A 251 -13.77 3.99 -8.52
N GLU A 252 -14.72 4.91 -8.40
CA GLU A 252 -15.22 5.35 -7.09
C GLU A 252 -16.00 4.27 -6.34
N ILE A 253 -16.80 3.44 -7.04
CA ILE A 253 -17.50 2.30 -6.41
C ILE A 253 -16.49 1.29 -5.89
N CYS A 254 -15.47 0.95 -6.69
CA CYS A 254 -14.43 0.01 -6.28
C CYS A 254 -13.65 0.55 -5.08
N LYS A 255 -13.25 1.82 -5.10
CA LYS A 255 -12.59 2.49 -3.96
C LYS A 255 -13.46 2.45 -2.71
N ALA A 256 -14.75 2.77 -2.82
CA ALA A 256 -15.68 2.72 -1.69
C ALA A 256 -15.77 1.33 -1.06
N VAL A 257 -15.84 0.27 -1.86
CA VAL A 257 -15.82 -1.12 -1.37
C VAL A 257 -14.53 -1.43 -0.61
N PHE A 258 -13.39 -0.97 -1.10
CA PHE A 258 -12.10 -1.18 -0.43
C PHE A 258 -11.94 -0.34 0.84
N VAL A 259 -12.49 0.87 0.90
CA VAL A 259 -12.60 1.64 2.16
C VAL A 259 -13.45 0.87 3.18
N LEU A 260 -14.58 0.29 2.76
CA LEU A 260 -15.42 -0.55 3.63
C LEU A 260 -14.68 -1.81 4.10
N SER A 261 -13.81 -2.40 3.30
CA SER A 261 -12.97 -3.54 3.72
C SER A 261 -12.05 -3.18 4.91
N LEU A 262 -11.72 -1.91 5.06
CA LEU A 262 -10.92 -1.36 6.16
C LEU A 262 -11.76 -0.89 7.35
N TYR A 263 -13.05 -1.26 7.45
CA TYR A 263 -13.95 -0.76 8.51
C TYR A 263 -13.41 -0.96 9.94
N LYS A 264 -12.65 -2.03 10.19
CA LYS A 264 -12.05 -2.30 11.51
C LYS A 264 -11.00 -1.26 11.93
N MET A 265 -10.47 -0.50 10.98
CA MET A 265 -9.52 0.60 11.22
C MET A 265 -10.24 1.96 11.39
N ILE A 266 -11.53 2.04 11.09
CA ILE A 266 -12.33 3.27 11.20
C ILE A 266 -12.90 3.34 12.62
N ASP A 267 -12.21 4.07 13.49
CA ASP A 267 -12.62 4.32 14.88
C ASP A 267 -13.36 5.66 15.07
N SER A 268 -13.22 6.56 14.10
CA SER A 268 -13.72 7.94 14.18
C SER A 268 -13.98 8.51 12.78
N PRO A 269 -14.82 9.57 12.64
CA PRO A 269 -15.05 10.22 11.35
C PRO A 269 -13.77 10.76 10.71
N LYS A 270 -12.85 11.30 11.52
CA LYS A 270 -11.55 11.78 11.04
C LYS A 270 -10.70 10.65 10.48
N ARG A 271 -10.71 9.48 11.13
CA ARG A 271 -9.99 8.28 10.66
C ARG A 271 -10.61 7.71 9.40
N GLY A 272 -11.94 7.70 9.30
CA GLY A 272 -12.67 7.35 8.08
C GLY A 272 -12.28 8.24 6.90
N PHE A 273 -12.24 9.56 7.11
CA PHE A 273 -11.80 10.53 6.09
C PHE A 273 -10.33 10.32 5.68
N GLN A 274 -9.45 10.09 6.66
CA GLN A 274 -8.04 9.78 6.39
C GLN A 274 -7.88 8.53 5.53
N ILE A 275 -8.60 7.45 5.87
CA ILE A 275 -8.56 6.19 5.13
C ILE A 275 -9.12 6.39 3.72
N GLY A 276 -10.29 7.02 3.58
CA GLY A 276 -10.93 7.28 2.29
C GLY A 276 -9.98 7.98 1.32
N PHE A 277 -9.41 9.11 1.74
CA PHE A 277 -8.48 9.87 0.91
C PHE A 277 -7.16 9.12 0.65
N SER A 278 -6.71 8.26 1.57
CA SER A 278 -5.52 7.43 1.35
C SER A 278 -5.75 6.32 0.33
N VAL A 279 -6.96 5.76 0.29
CA VAL A 279 -7.39 4.77 -0.71
C VAL A 279 -7.65 5.45 -2.06
N GLU A 280 -8.07 6.71 -2.06
CA GLU A 280 -8.28 7.49 -3.29
C GLU A 280 -6.97 7.88 -3.99
N LEU A 281 -5.96 8.28 -3.20
CA LEU A 281 -4.62 8.63 -3.70
C LEU A 281 -3.76 7.41 -4.04
N GLY A 282 -4.04 6.28 -3.40
CA GLY A 282 -3.33 5.02 -3.56
C GLY A 282 -4.00 4.10 -4.57
#